data_AF-A0A497TTT5-F1
#
_entry.id   AF-A0A497TTT5-F1
#
_cell.length_a   1.000
_cell.length_b   1.000
_cell.length_c   1.000
_cell.angle_alpha   90.00
_cell.angle_beta   90.00
_cell.angle_gamma   90.00
#
_symmetry.space_group_name_H-M   'P 1'
#
loop_
_entity.id
_entity.type
_entity.pdbx_description
1 polymer ?
#
loop_
_entity_poly.entity_id
_entity_poly.type
_entity_poly.pdbx_seq_one_letter_code
_entity_poly.pdbx_strand_id
1 'polypeptide(L)' 'MKYLLGGADPWLIAKAQVSGMTIVTQEVYNADIKKKFLIPNICHTFDVPCINTFELLLILEAEFVLAA' A
#
# COMPACT_ATOMS: atom_id res chain seq x y z
N MET A 1 -19.67 -5.40 8.05
CA MET A 1 -19.30 -4.09 8.63
C MET A 1 -18.18 -4.15 9.69
N LYS A 2 -17.87 -5.31 10.31
CA LYS A 2 -16.84 -5.43 11.37
C LYS A 2 -15.38 -5.39 10.87
N TYR A 3 -15.13 -5.71 9.60
CA TYR A 3 -13.78 -5.73 9.01
C TYR A 3 -13.28 -4.35 8.55
N LEU A 4 -14.17 -3.36 8.38
CA LEU A 4 -13.81 -2.01 7.91
C LEU A 4 -13.22 -1.12 9.01
N LEU A 5 -13.55 -1.37 10.29
CA LEU A 5 -13.20 -0.49 11.41
C LEU A 5 -12.26 -1.14 12.45
N GLY A 6 -11.98 -2.45 12.32
CA GLY A 6 -11.20 -3.20 13.31
C GLY A 6 -9.70 -3.34 13.03
N GLY A 7 -9.23 -2.93 11.85
CA GLY A 7 -7.83 -3.07 11.43
C GLY A 7 -7.22 -1.73 11.03
N ALA A 8 -5.89 -1.63 11.07
CA ALA A 8 -5.17 -0.40 10.71
C ALA A 8 -5.19 -0.11 9.19
N ASP A 9 -5.21 -1.15 8.36
CA ASP A 9 -5.02 -1.03 6.91
C ASP A 9 -6.11 -0.21 6.20
N PRO A 10 -7.42 -0.37 6.50
CA PRO A 10 -8.46 0.47 5.90
C PRO A 10 -8.28 1.96 6.23
N TRP A 11 -7.87 2.29 7.47
CA TRP A 11 -7.60 3.67 7.87
C TRP A 11 -6.37 4.23 7.17
N LEU A 12 -5.33 3.40 6.99
CA LEU A 12 -4.13 3.77 6.24
C LEU A 12 -4.47 4.09 4.78
N ILE A 13 -5.28 3.25 4.12
CA ILE A 13 -5.72 3.46 2.73
C ILE A 13 -6.60 4.71 2.63
N ALA A 14 -7.58 4.87 3.52
CA ALA A 14 -8.44 6.04 3.55
C ALA A 14 -7.63 7.33 3.73
N LYS A 15 -6.64 7.31 4.64
CA LYS A 15 -5.74 8.45 4.85
C LYS A 15 -4.94 8.77 3.60
N ALA A 16 -4.43 7.78 2.88
CA ALA A 16 -3.72 7.98 1.62
C ALA A 16 -4.62 8.58 0.55
N GLN A 17 -5.84 8.04 0.39
CA GLN A 17 -6.81 8.54 -0.58
C GLN A 17 -7.16 10.02 -0.35
N VAL A 18 -7.53 10.41 0.87
CA VAL A 18 -7.93 11.80 1.16
C VAL A 18 -6.76 12.79 1.14
N SER A 19 -5.52 12.29 1.23
CA SER A 19 -4.32 13.13 1.25
C SER A 19 -3.54 13.09 -0.07
N GLY A 20 -4.02 12.35 -1.09
CA GLY A 20 -3.32 12.18 -2.37
C GLY A 20 -1.96 11.51 -2.25
N MET A 21 -1.80 10.57 -1.31
CA MET A 21 -0.53 9.87 -1.06
C MET A 21 -0.50 8.48 -1.73
N THR A 22 0.72 7.97 -1.91
CA THR A 22 0.97 6.61 -2.39
C THR A 22 1.13 5.64 -1.22
N ILE A 23 0.44 4.51 -1.29
CA ILE A 23 0.62 3.38 -0.36
C ILE A 23 1.84 2.56 -0.78
N VAL A 24 2.65 2.16 0.20
CA VAL A 24 3.80 1.28 -0.02
C VAL A 24 3.59 0.00 0.76
N THR A 25 3.58 -1.15 0.07
CA THR A 25 3.35 -2.47 0.69
C THR A 25 4.10 -3.58 -0.04
N GLN A 26 4.46 -4.65 0.68
CA GLN A 26 5.04 -5.87 0.10
C GLN A 26 3.97 -6.93 -0.22
N GLU A 27 2.69 -6.60 -0.04
CA GLU A 27 1.59 -7.43 -0.52
C GLU A 27 1.50 -7.40 -2.05
N VAL A 28 1.09 -8.52 -2.64
CA VAL A 28 0.95 -8.67 -4.10
C VAL A 28 -0.52 -8.67 -4.46
N TYR A 29 -0.90 -7.87 -5.47
CA TYR A 29 -2.24 -7.87 -6.04
C TYR A 29 -2.67 -9.28 -6.48
N ASN A 30 -3.89 -9.67 -6.13
CA ASN A 30 -4.46 -10.94 -6.55
C ASN A 30 -5.98 -10.84 -6.71
N ALA A 31 -6.46 -10.77 -7.95
CA ALA A 31 -7.88 -10.63 -8.27
C ALA A 31 -8.74 -11.83 -7.79
N ASP A 32 -8.16 -13.02 -7.71
CA ASP A 32 -8.87 -14.27 -7.38
C ASP A 32 -9.01 -14.51 -5.87
N ILE A 33 -8.56 -13.56 -5.04
CA ILE A 33 -8.56 -13.77 -3.60
C ILE A 33 -9.98 -13.71 -3.01
N LYS A 34 -10.41 -14.82 -2.41
CA LYS A 34 -11.80 -14.97 -1.92
C LYS A 34 -11.99 -14.67 -0.44
N LYS A 35 -10.93 -14.71 0.37
CA LYS A 35 -11.03 -14.68 1.85
C LYS A 35 -10.12 -13.69 2.55
N LYS A 36 -9.05 -13.24 1.90
CA LYS A 36 -8.05 -12.35 2.52
C LYS A 36 -8.13 -10.97 1.86
N PHE A 37 -8.20 -9.95 2.70
CA PHE A 37 -8.08 -8.56 2.32
C PHE A 37 -6.62 -8.31 1.92
N LEU A 38 -6.41 -7.74 0.73
CA LEU A 38 -5.09 -7.31 0.25
C LEU A 38 -5.13 -5.81 -0.03
N ILE A 39 -4.15 -5.09 0.50
CA ILE A 39 -3.99 -3.65 0.34
C ILE A 39 -3.98 -3.28 -1.16
N PRO A 40 -3.20 -3.94 -2.05
CA PRO A 40 -3.17 -3.57 -3.46
C PRO A 40 -4.51 -3.73 -4.18
N ASN A 41 -5.33 -4.73 -3.82
CA ASN A 41 -6.65 -4.92 -4.43
C ASN A 41 -7.59 -3.76 -4.12
N ILE A 42 -7.54 -3.27 -2.88
CA ILE A 42 -8.38 -2.18 -2.41
C ILE A 42 -7.86 -0.86 -2.98
N CYS A 43 -6.55 -0.64 -2.96
CA CYS A 43 -5.95 0.51 -3.61
C CYS A 43 -6.32 0.58 -5.10
N HIS A 44 -6.31 -0.55 -5.80
CA HIS A 44 -6.78 -0.63 -7.19
C HIS A 44 -8.26 -0.27 -7.34
N THR A 45 -9.13 -0.73 -6.43
CA THR A 45 -10.57 -0.42 -6.48
C THR A 45 -10.88 1.06 -6.23
N PHE A 46 -10.08 1.74 -5.41
CA PHE A 46 -10.29 3.13 -5.02
C PHE A 46 -9.34 4.11 -5.74
N ASP A 47 -8.64 3.67 -6.78
CA ASP A 47 -7.66 4.45 -7.53
C ASP A 47 -6.59 5.13 -6.65
N VAL A 48 -6.19 4.45 -5.56
CA VAL A 48 -5.12 4.91 -4.68
C VAL A 48 -3.78 4.38 -5.24
N PRO A 49 -2.78 5.24 -5.51
CA PRO A 49 -1.48 4.78 -5.96
C PRO A 49 -0.86 3.81 -4.95
N CYS A 50 -0.38 2.67 -5.44
CA CYS A 50 0.19 1.61 -4.60
C CYS A 50 1.44 1.05 -5.27
N ILE A 51 2.55 1.03 -4.54
CA ILE A 51 3.84 0.53 -5.01
C ILE A 51 4.46 -0.42 -3.98
N ASN A 52 5.51 -1.15 -4.38
CA ASN A 52 6.29 -1.95 -3.44
C ASN A 52 7.49 -1.16 -2.89
N THR A 53 8.19 -1.71 -1.89
CA THR A 53 9.32 -1.02 -1.26
C THR A 53 10.49 -0.81 -2.22
N PHE A 54 10.73 -1.71 -3.17
CA PHE A 54 11.80 -1.53 -4.16
C PHE A 54 11.50 -0.39 -5.12
N GLU A 55 10.25 -0.28 -5.59
CA GLU A 55 9.80 0.86 -6.38
C GLU A 55 9.97 2.17 -5.59
N LEU A 56 9.64 2.18 -4.29
CA LEU A 56 9.87 3.36 -3.44
C LEU A 56 11.35 3.74 -3.40
N LEU A 57 12.25 2.78 -3.18
CA LEU A 57 13.69 3.03 -3.13
C LEU A 57 14.21 3.58 -4.47
N LEU A 58 13.71 3.06 -5.60
CA LEU A 58 14.06 3.55 -6.93
C LEU A 58 13.55 4.97 -7.16
N ILE A 59 12.29 5.27 -6.80
CA ILE A 59 11.69 6.60 -6.94
C ILE A 59 12.42 7.64 -6.08
N LEU A 60 12.87 7.24 -4.89
CA LEU A 60 13.60 8.12 -3.98
C LEU A 60 15.10 8.22 -4.30
N GLU A 61 15.58 7.49 -5.32
CA GLU A 61 17.01 7.38 -5.65
C GLU A 61 17.84 7.02 -4.41
N ALA A 62 17.32 6.09 -3.59
CA ALA A 62 17.91 5.78 -2.30
C ALA A 62 19.26 5.08 -2.46
N GLU A 63 20.31 5.67 -1.88
CA GLU A 63 21.66 5.12 -1.88
C GLU A 63 22.02 4.51 -0.53
N PHE A 64 22.68 3.34 -0.57
CA PHE A 64 23.26 2.74 0.63
C PHE A 64 24.65 3.32 0.88
N VAL A 65 24.75 4.23 1.85
CA VAL A 65 26.02 4.86 2.24
C VAL A 65 26.59 4.15 3.46
N LEU A 66 27.75 3.50 3.28
CA LEU A 66 28.57 3.03 4.39
C LEU A 66 29.48 4.17 4.85
N ALA A 67 29.24 4.70 6.04
CA ALA A 67 30.20 5.58 6.69
C ALA A 67 31.40 4.75 7.16
N ALA A 68 32.60 5.13 6.74
CA ALA A 68 33.87 4.53 7.15
C ALA A 68 34.23 4.85 8.60
#